data_AF-A0A1I0VC35-F1
#
_entry.id   AF-A0A1I0VC35-F1
#
_cell.length_a   1.000
_cell.length_b   1.000
_cell.length_c   1.000
_cell.angle_alpha   90.00
_cell.angle_beta   90.00
_cell.angle_gamma   90.00
#
_symmetry.space_group_name_H-M   'P 1'
#
loop_
_entity.id
_entity.type
_entity.pdbx_description
1 polymer ?
#
loop_
_entity_poly.entity_id
_entity_poly.type
_entity_poly.pdbx_seq_one_letter_code
_entity_poly.pdbx_strand_id
1 'polypeptide(L)'
;MRRLFALVLALLPFGPASAEELLLPIIAEDERPAWVAVGRVNRGGFQTRRLCSGTLVAPDLVLTAAHCVKRGNRLVNGVIPDLFFVAGWDRGAYAAAARVREVIEHPLGQQGGAGNFRYDVALMVLADPMTGVAPLPVSASGRAGGTLGIVGYQQDHPHILTGRLDCPLLNRPPGMFRLGCPVRSGHSGAPVLRQGSAGWEVVGVTVARQGETLALAVELGAWIAGVIDRHLANPPATPVGPRESQLSE
;
A
#
# COMPACT_ATOMS: atom_id res chain seq x y z
N MET A 1 -5.66 -52.30 54.26
CA MET A 1 -6.37 -51.03 53.98
C MET A 1 -5.51 -50.17 53.05
N ARG A 2 -5.76 -50.21 51.73
CA ARG A 2 -5.02 -49.42 50.72
C ARG A 2 -5.87 -48.20 50.37
N ARG A 3 -5.43 -47.00 50.77
CA ARG A 3 -6.07 -45.72 50.43
C ARG A 3 -5.61 -45.30 49.03
N LEU A 4 -6.52 -45.29 48.06
CA LEU A 4 -6.28 -44.70 46.74
C LEU A 4 -6.41 -43.18 46.84
N PHE A 5 -5.32 -42.47 46.54
CA PHE A 5 -5.33 -41.03 46.31
C PHE A 5 -5.80 -40.78 44.86
N ALA A 6 -6.98 -40.18 44.70
CA ALA A 6 -7.46 -39.72 43.40
C ALA A 6 -6.76 -38.39 43.06
N LEU A 7 -5.91 -38.42 42.04
CA LEU A 7 -5.27 -37.23 41.47
C LEU A 7 -6.30 -36.47 40.62
N VAL A 8 -6.82 -35.36 41.14
CA VAL A 8 -7.70 -34.47 40.38
C VAL A 8 -6.84 -33.62 39.44
N LEU A 9 -6.80 -34.01 38.17
CA LEU A 9 -6.12 -33.27 37.11
C LEU A 9 -6.98 -32.04 36.75
N ALA A 10 -6.59 -30.86 37.23
CA ALA A 10 -7.24 -29.59 36.91
C ALA A 10 -6.99 -29.25 35.43
N LEU A 11 -8.00 -29.45 34.60
CA LEU A 11 -8.04 -28.99 33.21
C LEU A 11 -8.16 -27.46 33.18
N LEU A 12 -7.04 -26.78 32.98
CA LEU A 12 -7.01 -25.35 32.68
C LEU A 12 -7.62 -25.11 31.28
N PRO A 13 -8.60 -24.21 31.12
CA PRO A 13 -9.18 -23.92 29.82
C PRO A 13 -8.18 -23.11 28.99
N PHE A 14 -7.57 -23.75 27.98
CA PHE A 14 -6.95 -23.03 26.87
C PHE A 14 -8.09 -22.47 26.00
N GLY A 15 -8.37 -21.17 26.14
CA GLY A 15 -9.26 -20.47 25.23
C GLY A 15 -8.66 -20.44 23.81
N PRO A 16 -9.46 -20.64 22.75
CA PRO A 16 -8.96 -20.50 21.38
C PRO A 16 -8.54 -19.04 21.15
N ALA A 17 -7.32 -18.81 20.66
CA ALA A 17 -6.95 -17.53 20.07
C ALA A 17 -7.86 -17.29 18.85
N SER A 18 -8.72 -16.27 18.92
CA SER A 18 -9.68 -15.97 17.87
C SER A 18 -8.97 -15.57 16.58
N ALA A 19 -9.41 -16.12 15.44
CA ALA A 19 -8.86 -15.82 14.10
C ALA A 19 -8.90 -14.33 13.72
N GLU A 20 -9.67 -13.52 14.44
CA GLU A 20 -9.80 -12.07 14.27
C GLU A 20 -8.51 -11.31 14.60
N GLU A 21 -7.67 -11.84 15.49
CA GLU A 21 -6.38 -11.22 15.87
C GLU A 21 -5.32 -11.29 14.76
N LEU A 22 -5.56 -12.14 13.76
CA LEU A 22 -4.65 -12.41 12.65
C LEU A 22 -4.95 -11.56 11.41
N LEU A 23 -5.88 -10.60 11.47
CA LEU A 23 -6.15 -9.68 10.36
C LEU A 23 -5.94 -8.24 10.79
N LEU A 24 -5.61 -7.37 9.83
CA LEU A 24 -5.74 -5.94 10.07
C LEU A 24 -7.23 -5.59 10.14
N PRO A 25 -7.67 -4.86 11.19
CA PRO A 25 -9.08 -4.51 11.37
C PRO A 25 -9.52 -3.52 10.30
N ILE A 26 -10.84 -3.42 10.12
CA ILE A 26 -11.46 -2.37 9.30
C ILE A 26 -11.21 -1.02 9.96
N ILE A 27 -10.78 -0.03 9.18
CA ILE A 27 -10.66 1.36 9.66
C ILE A 27 -12.06 1.92 9.91
N ALA A 28 -12.24 2.53 11.09
CA ALA A 28 -13.51 3.11 11.51
C ALA A 28 -14.01 4.16 10.52
N GLU A 29 -15.33 4.30 10.39
CA GLU A 29 -15.95 5.10 9.33
C GLU A 29 -15.58 6.58 9.37
N ASP A 30 -15.49 7.13 10.56
CA ASP A 30 -15.06 8.49 10.85
C ASP A 30 -13.55 8.72 10.64
N GLU A 31 -12.74 7.66 10.67
CA GLU A 31 -11.29 7.72 10.41
C GLU A 31 -10.94 7.57 8.93
N ARG A 32 -11.77 6.89 8.12
CA ARG A 32 -11.52 6.64 6.69
C ARG A 32 -11.20 7.92 5.87
N PRO A 33 -11.85 9.09 6.11
CA PRO A 33 -11.52 10.32 5.40
C PRO A 33 -10.05 10.75 5.49
N ALA A 34 -9.34 10.43 6.58
CA ALA A 34 -7.93 10.76 6.73
C ALA A 34 -7.02 9.93 5.80
N TRP A 35 -7.54 8.85 5.23
CA TRP A 35 -6.79 7.87 4.45
C TRP A 35 -7.24 7.76 2.99
N VAL A 36 -7.97 8.75 2.49
CA VAL A 36 -8.53 8.74 1.11
C VAL A 36 -7.45 8.65 0.05
N ALA A 37 -6.23 9.16 0.29
CA ALA A 37 -5.08 8.99 -0.60
C ALA A 37 -4.56 7.55 -0.69
N VAL A 38 -4.96 6.66 0.23
CA VAL A 38 -4.70 5.23 0.13
C VAL A 38 -5.77 4.58 -0.74
N GLY A 39 -5.32 3.91 -1.80
CA GLY A 39 -6.21 3.37 -2.82
C GLY A 39 -5.88 1.96 -3.24
N ARG A 40 -6.78 1.39 -4.03
CA ARG A 40 -6.61 0.09 -4.68
C ARG A 40 -5.76 0.26 -5.93
N VAL A 41 -4.73 -0.56 -6.06
CA VAL A 41 -4.02 -0.77 -7.33
C VAL A 41 -4.60 -2.03 -7.95
N ASN A 42 -5.43 -1.83 -8.98
CA ASN A 42 -6.11 -2.90 -9.66
C ASN A 42 -5.38 -3.21 -10.96
N ARG A 43 -4.99 -4.48 -11.11
CA ARG A 43 -4.36 -4.98 -12.33
C ARG A 43 -5.14 -6.15 -12.90
N GLY A 44 -5.61 -6.01 -14.14
CA GLY A 44 -6.38 -7.01 -14.87
C GLY A 44 -5.59 -7.70 -15.98
N GLY A 45 -6.22 -8.71 -16.57
CA GLY A 45 -5.78 -9.44 -17.75
C GLY A 45 -6.77 -10.58 -18.03
N PHE A 46 -6.62 -11.24 -19.17
CA PHE A 46 -7.58 -12.25 -19.66
C PHE A 46 -7.95 -13.34 -18.62
N GLN A 47 -7.00 -13.76 -17.77
CA GLN A 47 -7.22 -14.79 -16.73
C GLN A 47 -6.77 -14.36 -15.33
N THR A 48 -6.35 -13.10 -15.15
CA THR A 48 -5.73 -12.65 -13.89
C THR A 48 -6.31 -11.33 -13.42
N ARG A 49 -6.76 -11.29 -12.17
CA ARG A 49 -7.08 -10.05 -11.47
C ARG A 49 -6.20 -9.99 -10.22
N ARG A 50 -5.42 -8.92 -10.09
CA ARG A 50 -4.59 -8.65 -8.93
C ARG A 50 -5.08 -7.39 -8.26
N LEU A 51 -5.38 -7.53 -6.98
CA LEU A 51 -5.61 -6.42 -6.07
C LEU A 51 -4.33 -6.18 -5.29
N CYS A 52 -3.87 -4.95 -5.29
CA CYS A 52 -2.83 -4.40 -4.43
C CYS A 52 -3.34 -3.10 -3.82
N SER A 53 -2.50 -2.50 -2.97
CA SER A 53 -2.68 -1.16 -2.43
C SER A 53 -1.67 -0.20 -3.04
N GLY A 54 -1.93 1.10 -2.89
CA GLY A 54 -1.03 2.16 -3.30
C GLY A 54 -1.40 3.46 -2.62
N THR A 55 -0.50 4.45 -2.66
CA THR A 55 -0.70 5.74 -1.99
C THR A 55 -0.44 6.88 -2.94
N LEU A 56 -1.39 7.80 -3.04
CA LEU A 56 -1.19 9.06 -3.74
C LEU A 56 -0.18 9.93 -2.95
N VAL A 57 0.97 10.23 -3.57
CA VAL A 57 2.08 11.00 -2.96
C VAL A 57 2.35 12.32 -3.70
N ALA A 58 1.77 12.49 -4.89
CA ALA A 58 1.58 13.76 -5.59
C ALA A 58 0.25 13.69 -6.38
N PRO A 59 -0.29 14.81 -6.91
CA PRO A 59 -1.61 14.81 -7.58
C PRO A 59 -1.79 13.73 -8.65
N ASP A 60 -0.74 13.35 -9.37
CA ASP A 60 -0.74 12.31 -10.40
C ASP A 60 0.28 11.19 -10.13
N LEU A 61 0.81 11.07 -8.91
CA LEU A 61 1.88 10.13 -8.59
C LEU A 61 1.48 9.20 -7.45
N VAL A 62 1.53 7.90 -7.73
CA VAL A 62 1.15 6.85 -6.77
C VAL A 62 2.35 5.98 -6.44
N LEU A 63 2.65 5.83 -5.15
CA LEU A 63 3.65 4.91 -4.62
C LEU A 63 3.04 3.52 -4.38
N THR A 64 3.71 2.46 -4.84
CA THR A 64 3.27 1.06 -4.66
C THR A 64 4.46 0.09 -4.71
N ALA A 65 4.19 -1.20 -4.56
CA ALA A 65 5.20 -2.26 -4.71
C ALA A 65 5.45 -2.57 -6.19
N ALA A 66 6.70 -2.80 -6.58
CA ALA A 66 7.05 -3.04 -7.99
C ALA A 66 6.34 -4.30 -8.53
N HIS A 67 6.27 -5.37 -7.73
CA HIS A 67 5.58 -6.60 -8.15
C HIS A 67 4.08 -6.41 -8.43
N CYS A 68 3.44 -5.35 -7.93
CA CYS A 68 2.02 -5.06 -8.20
C CYS A 68 1.82 -4.57 -9.64
N VAL A 69 2.83 -3.92 -10.21
CA VAL A 69 2.80 -3.28 -11.52
C VAL A 69 3.63 -4.00 -12.58
N LYS A 70 4.50 -4.92 -12.17
CA LYS A 70 5.42 -5.70 -13.01
C LYS A 70 4.73 -6.45 -14.15
N ARG A 71 4.62 -5.80 -15.31
CA ARG A 71 4.50 -6.32 -16.68
C ARG A 71 4.94 -5.20 -17.62
N GLY A 72 5.41 -5.56 -18.82
CA GLY A 72 5.99 -4.60 -19.76
C GLY A 72 5.14 -3.33 -19.97
N ASN A 73 5.82 -2.19 -20.06
CA ASN A 73 5.24 -0.84 -20.23
C ASN A 73 4.65 -0.62 -21.63
N ARG A 74 4.01 -1.62 -22.23
CA ARG A 74 3.37 -1.47 -23.53
C ARG A 74 2.13 -0.60 -23.35
N LEU A 75 2.22 0.62 -23.87
CA LEU A 75 1.11 1.55 -23.88
C LEU A 75 0.10 1.19 -24.98
N VAL A 76 -1.18 1.37 -24.68
CA VAL A 76 -2.28 1.40 -25.64
C VAL A 76 -3.03 2.71 -25.38
N ASN A 77 -3.12 3.57 -26.38
CA ASN A 77 -3.73 4.90 -26.25
C ASN A 77 -3.13 5.74 -25.10
N GLY A 78 -1.80 5.71 -24.96
CA GLY A 78 -1.08 6.51 -23.96
C GLY A 78 -1.16 6.00 -22.52
N VAL A 79 -1.76 4.84 -22.28
CA VAL A 79 -1.91 4.23 -20.94
C VAL A 79 -1.46 2.78 -20.93
N ILE A 80 -1.06 2.28 -19.76
CA ILE A 80 -0.82 0.86 -19.52
C ILE A 80 -2.18 0.15 -19.43
N PRO A 81 -2.48 -0.80 -20.33
CA PRO A 81 -3.74 -1.54 -20.28
C PRO A 81 -3.94 -2.25 -18.95
N ASP A 82 -5.20 -2.29 -18.52
CA ASP A 82 -5.63 -3.05 -17.36
C ASP A 82 -4.98 -2.66 -16.03
N LEU A 83 -4.37 -1.46 -15.92
CA LEU A 83 -3.79 -0.95 -14.68
C LEU A 83 -4.46 0.36 -14.25
N PHE A 84 -5.02 0.34 -13.03
CA PHE A 84 -5.81 1.45 -12.49
C PHE A 84 -5.45 1.69 -11.03
N PHE A 85 -5.52 2.96 -10.63
CA PHE A 85 -5.52 3.37 -9.22
C PHE A 85 -6.88 3.93 -8.84
N VAL A 86 -7.41 3.51 -7.68
CA VAL A 86 -8.73 3.93 -7.17
C VAL A 86 -8.58 4.36 -5.72
N ALA A 87 -8.61 5.66 -5.48
CA ALA A 87 -8.44 6.30 -4.18
C ALA A 87 -9.73 6.26 -3.34
N GLY A 88 -9.61 6.00 -2.04
CA GLY A 88 -10.74 6.05 -1.10
C GLY A 88 -11.88 5.10 -1.43
N TRP A 89 -11.58 3.88 -1.87
CA TRP A 89 -12.60 2.87 -2.18
C TRP A 89 -13.34 2.40 -0.92
N ASP A 90 -14.68 2.49 -0.92
CA ASP A 90 -15.54 1.98 0.15
C ASP A 90 -16.83 1.40 -0.47
N ARG A 91 -16.98 0.08 -0.43
CA ARG A 91 -18.19 -0.67 -0.81
C ARG A 91 -18.83 -0.28 -2.15
N GLY A 92 -18.01 0.15 -3.12
CA GLY A 92 -18.47 0.55 -4.45
C GLY A 92 -18.35 2.04 -4.73
N ALA A 93 -18.28 2.87 -3.69
CA ALA A 93 -17.93 4.27 -3.80
C ALA A 93 -16.41 4.45 -3.84
N TYR A 94 -15.96 5.55 -4.44
CA TYR A 94 -14.56 5.96 -4.47
C TYR A 94 -14.45 7.47 -4.59
N ALA A 95 -13.34 8.04 -4.10
CA ALA A 95 -13.09 9.47 -4.18
C ALA A 95 -12.58 9.89 -5.58
N ALA A 96 -11.64 9.11 -6.13
CA ALA A 96 -11.11 9.33 -7.48
C ALA A 96 -10.58 8.02 -8.07
N ALA A 97 -10.56 7.92 -9.40
CA ALA A 97 -9.97 6.80 -10.11
C ALA A 97 -9.23 7.30 -11.35
N ALA A 98 -8.08 6.71 -11.65
CA ALA A 98 -7.28 7.08 -12.82
C ALA A 98 -6.60 5.86 -13.45
N ARG A 99 -6.38 5.95 -14.76
CA ARG A 99 -5.50 5.04 -15.51
C ARG A 99 -4.04 5.43 -15.28
N VAL A 100 -3.14 4.48 -15.52
CA VAL A 100 -1.69 4.69 -15.38
C VAL A 100 -1.06 4.88 -16.75
N ARG A 101 -0.25 5.92 -16.93
CA ARG A 101 0.49 6.18 -18.18
C ARG A 101 1.95 5.76 -18.14
N GLU A 102 2.54 5.67 -16.96
CA GLU A 102 3.93 5.27 -16.79
C GLU A 102 4.13 4.54 -15.46
N VAL A 103 5.06 3.60 -15.45
CA VAL A 103 5.56 2.92 -14.25
C VAL A 103 7.07 3.12 -14.17
N ILE A 104 7.52 3.63 -13.03
CA ILE A 104 8.92 3.89 -12.71
C ILE A 104 9.32 2.91 -11.60
N GLU A 105 10.01 1.83 -11.96
CA GLU A 105 10.53 0.82 -11.02
C GLU A 105 11.91 1.22 -10.49
N HIS A 106 12.25 0.76 -9.27
CA HIS A 106 13.61 0.91 -8.76
C HIS A 106 14.64 0.24 -9.71
N PRO A 107 15.74 0.90 -10.10
CA PRO A 107 16.70 0.37 -11.09
C PRO A 107 17.40 -0.92 -10.63
N LEU A 108 17.44 -1.13 -9.31
CA LEU A 108 17.96 -2.35 -8.68
C LEU A 108 16.87 -3.40 -8.39
N GLY A 109 15.62 -3.20 -8.83
CA GLY A 109 14.51 -4.14 -8.60
C GLY A 109 14.73 -5.54 -9.18
N GLN A 110 15.56 -5.65 -10.22
CA GLN A 110 15.97 -6.92 -10.83
C GLN A 110 17.28 -7.46 -10.23
N GLN A 111 17.93 -6.68 -9.37
CA GLN A 111 19.19 -7.02 -8.71
C GLN A 111 18.89 -7.68 -7.37
N GLY A 112 18.90 -9.01 -7.35
CA GLY A 112 18.64 -9.81 -6.16
C GLY A 112 17.97 -11.12 -6.53
N GLY A 113 18.41 -12.21 -5.90
CA GLY A 113 17.73 -13.50 -6.02
C GLY A 113 16.29 -13.43 -5.49
N ALA A 114 15.55 -14.51 -5.69
CA ALA A 114 14.21 -14.66 -5.14
C ALA A 114 14.21 -14.35 -3.62
N GLY A 115 13.35 -13.42 -3.20
CA GLY A 115 13.21 -13.01 -1.79
C GLY A 115 13.98 -11.75 -1.39
N ASN A 116 14.75 -11.10 -2.28
CA ASN A 116 15.26 -9.75 -2.02
C ASN A 116 14.20 -8.69 -2.34
N PHE A 117 13.50 -8.23 -1.30
CA PHE A 117 12.44 -7.22 -1.45
C PHE A 117 12.94 -5.78 -1.35
N ARG A 118 14.22 -5.53 -1.04
CA ARG A 118 14.75 -4.19 -0.74
C ARG A 118 14.48 -3.14 -1.84
N TYR A 119 14.32 -3.58 -3.07
CA TYR A 119 14.09 -2.74 -4.24
C TYR A 119 12.72 -2.99 -4.89
N ASP A 120 11.80 -3.67 -4.20
CA ASP A 120 10.45 -3.98 -4.68
C ASP A 120 9.50 -2.79 -4.52
N VAL A 121 9.86 -1.66 -5.10
CA VAL A 121 9.13 -0.39 -5.03
C VAL A 121 9.03 0.24 -6.41
N ALA A 122 7.88 0.83 -6.69
CA ALA A 122 7.61 1.54 -7.94
C ALA A 122 6.72 2.76 -7.71
N LEU A 123 6.80 3.69 -8.65
CA LEU A 123 5.87 4.80 -8.79
C LEU A 123 5.02 4.58 -10.04
N MET A 124 3.72 4.86 -9.95
CA MET A 124 2.82 4.94 -11.09
C MET A 124 2.51 6.41 -11.35
N VAL A 125 2.77 6.86 -12.58
CA VAL A 125 2.32 8.16 -13.04
C VAL A 125 0.94 7.99 -13.65
N LEU A 126 -0.03 8.70 -13.10
CA LEU A 126 -1.41 8.68 -13.54
C LEU A 126 -1.56 9.44 -14.86
N ALA A 127 -2.55 9.04 -15.66
CA ALA A 127 -2.89 9.70 -16.91
C ALA A 127 -3.42 11.12 -16.67
N ASP A 128 -4.21 11.27 -15.61
CA ASP A 128 -4.84 12.51 -15.19
C ASP A 128 -4.56 12.74 -13.69
N PRO A 129 -4.21 13.96 -13.27
CA PRO A 129 -4.10 14.30 -11.85
C PRO A 129 -5.45 14.12 -11.12
N MET A 130 -5.40 13.57 -9.91
CA MET A 130 -6.55 13.47 -9.04
C MET A 130 -6.84 14.82 -8.39
N THR A 131 -8.08 15.29 -8.57
CA THR A 131 -8.62 16.46 -7.86
C THR A 131 -9.45 15.98 -6.67
N GLY A 132 -9.49 16.77 -5.59
CA GLY A 132 -10.27 16.43 -4.39
C GLY A 132 -9.68 15.35 -3.49
N VAL A 133 -8.51 14.78 -3.83
CA VAL A 133 -7.75 13.85 -2.97
C VAL A 133 -6.39 14.47 -2.65
N ALA A 134 -6.18 14.83 -1.38
CA ALA A 134 -4.89 15.36 -0.94
C ALA A 134 -3.85 14.23 -0.87
N PRO A 135 -2.69 14.35 -1.54
CA PRO A 135 -1.62 13.36 -1.42
C PRO A 135 -1.07 13.27 0.01
N LEU A 136 -0.61 12.08 0.42
CA LEU A 136 0.07 11.93 1.70
C LEU A 136 1.53 12.41 1.60
N PRO A 137 2.03 13.13 2.63
CA PRO A 137 3.42 13.57 2.65
C PRO A 137 4.36 12.37 2.72
N VAL A 138 5.52 12.49 2.09
CA VAL A 138 6.56 11.45 2.08
C VAL A 138 7.77 11.93 2.87
N SER A 139 8.31 11.09 3.73
CA SER A 139 9.58 11.37 4.41
C SER A 139 10.67 10.39 3.98
N ALA A 140 11.66 10.93 3.28
CA ALA A 140 12.92 10.27 2.95
C ALA A 140 13.91 10.22 4.13
N SER A 141 13.61 10.88 5.25
CA SER A 141 14.57 11.12 6.34
C SER A 141 15.05 9.86 7.06
N GLY A 142 14.47 8.68 6.77
CA GLY A 142 14.90 7.40 7.33
C GLY A 142 14.90 7.33 8.87
N ARG A 143 14.22 8.27 9.55
CA ARG A 143 14.08 8.21 11.02
C ARG A 143 12.99 7.20 11.35
N ALA A 144 13.38 6.03 11.85
CA ALA A 144 12.44 4.99 12.28
C ALA A 144 11.87 5.24 13.69
N GLY A 145 11.96 6.46 14.22
CA GLY A 145 11.33 6.83 15.49
C GLY A 145 9.84 7.14 15.30
N GLY A 146 9.05 7.04 16.37
CA GLY A 146 7.61 7.28 16.34
C GLY A 146 6.78 6.03 16.06
N THR A 147 5.47 6.17 16.18
CA THR A 147 4.52 5.09 15.96
C THR A 147 4.40 4.80 14.47
N LEU A 148 4.44 3.51 14.10
CA LEU A 148 4.30 3.07 12.72
C LEU A 148 2.93 2.47 12.46
N GLY A 149 2.39 2.68 11.27
CA GLY A 149 1.10 2.13 10.86
C GLY A 149 1.14 1.56 9.45
N ILE A 150 0.18 0.70 9.14
CA ILE A 150 -0.11 0.22 7.79
C ILE A 150 -1.61 0.36 7.58
N VAL A 151 -1.99 0.99 6.47
CA VAL A 151 -3.38 1.17 6.04
C VAL A 151 -3.47 0.75 4.58
N GLY A 152 -4.42 -0.10 4.19
CA GLY A 152 -4.52 -0.60 2.83
C GLY A 152 -5.72 -1.52 2.61
N TYR A 153 -5.75 -2.18 1.46
CA TYR A 153 -6.81 -3.11 1.07
C TYR A 153 -6.29 -4.53 1.06
N GLN A 154 -7.18 -5.51 1.21
CA GLN A 154 -6.84 -6.93 1.17
C GLN A 154 -7.88 -7.74 0.39
N GLN A 155 -7.50 -8.93 -0.06
CA GLN A 155 -8.38 -9.79 -0.84
C GLN A 155 -9.58 -10.33 -0.04
N ASP A 156 -9.43 -10.55 1.26
CA ASP A 156 -10.49 -11.07 2.13
C ASP A 156 -11.57 -10.01 2.40
N HIS A 157 -11.18 -8.74 2.39
CA HIS A 157 -12.04 -7.56 2.54
C HIS A 157 -11.79 -6.58 1.39
N PRO A 158 -12.06 -6.97 0.13
CA PRO A 158 -11.59 -6.23 -1.05
C PRO A 158 -12.32 -4.91 -1.26
N HIS A 159 -13.40 -4.69 -0.50
CA HIS A 159 -14.28 -3.57 -0.65
C HIS A 159 -14.16 -2.50 0.44
N ILE A 160 -13.26 -2.66 1.41
CA ILE A 160 -13.14 -1.71 2.51
C ILE A 160 -11.69 -1.59 2.98
N LEU A 161 -11.34 -0.42 3.49
CA LEU A 161 -10.01 -0.12 3.99
C LEU A 161 -9.76 -0.82 5.34
N THR A 162 -8.61 -1.47 5.45
CA THR A 162 -8.15 -2.12 6.68
C THR A 162 -6.80 -1.56 7.10
N GLY A 163 -6.51 -1.54 8.39
CA GLY A 163 -5.24 -1.01 8.86
C GLY A 163 -5.08 -1.01 10.36
N ARG A 164 -3.86 -0.71 10.79
CA ARG A 164 -3.47 -0.53 12.17
C ARG A 164 -2.43 0.58 12.24
N LEU A 165 -2.54 1.48 13.21
CA LEU A 165 -1.68 2.65 13.35
C LEU A 165 -0.59 2.49 14.43
N ASP A 166 -0.50 1.33 15.07
CA ASP A 166 0.44 0.98 16.13
C ASP A 166 1.20 -0.32 15.84
N CYS A 167 1.60 -0.53 14.58
CA CYS A 167 2.45 -1.63 14.14
C CYS A 167 3.83 -1.61 14.84
N PRO A 168 4.19 -2.61 15.66
CA PRO A 168 5.49 -2.64 16.33
C PRO A 168 6.64 -2.81 15.33
N LEU A 169 7.69 -1.99 15.44
CA LEU A 169 8.94 -2.19 14.71
C LEU A 169 9.78 -3.29 15.38
N LEU A 170 9.90 -4.45 14.73
CA LEU A 170 10.63 -5.59 15.28
C LEU A 170 12.13 -5.51 14.99
N ASN A 171 12.49 -5.14 13.76
CA ASN A 171 13.84 -4.78 13.37
C ASN A 171 13.82 -4.03 12.03
N ARG A 172 14.99 -3.51 11.66
CA ARG A 172 15.19 -2.70 10.46
C ARG A 172 16.42 -3.16 9.69
N PRO A 173 16.31 -4.22 8.87
CA PRO A 173 17.38 -4.60 7.96
C PRO A 173 17.69 -3.44 6.99
N PRO A 174 18.88 -3.37 6.39
CA PRO A 174 19.22 -2.29 5.47
C PRO A 174 18.18 -2.09 4.36
N GLY A 175 17.55 -0.91 4.34
CA GLY A 175 16.52 -0.54 3.36
C GLY A 175 15.16 -1.24 3.54
N MET A 176 14.90 -1.83 4.71
CA MET A 176 13.64 -2.53 4.99
C MET A 176 13.15 -2.34 6.43
N PHE A 177 11.85 -2.50 6.63
CA PHE A 177 11.22 -2.67 7.94
C PHE A 177 10.67 -4.09 8.09
N ARG A 178 10.78 -4.64 9.31
CA ARG A 178 10.00 -5.80 9.76
C ARG A 178 9.04 -5.34 10.84
N LEU A 179 7.75 -5.40 10.56
CA LEU A 179 6.69 -4.85 11.41
C LEU A 179 5.79 -5.96 11.93
N GLY A 180 5.38 -5.88 13.20
CA GLY A 180 4.41 -6.79 13.82
C GLY A 180 2.96 -6.47 13.42
N CYS A 181 2.66 -6.49 12.13
CA CYS A 181 1.32 -6.26 11.59
C CYS A 181 0.92 -7.40 10.65
N PRO A 182 -0.26 -8.03 10.85
CA PRO A 182 -0.65 -9.24 10.16
C PRO A 182 -1.21 -8.97 8.75
N VAL A 183 -0.38 -8.43 7.87
CA VAL A 183 -0.77 -8.12 6.48
C VAL A 183 -1.12 -9.36 5.67
N ARG A 184 -2.19 -9.27 4.88
CA ARG A 184 -2.66 -10.27 3.90
C ARG A 184 -2.42 -9.86 2.45
N SER A 185 -2.63 -10.80 1.54
CA SER A 185 -2.65 -10.56 0.09
C SER A 185 -3.54 -9.37 -0.25
N GLY A 186 -3.01 -8.42 -1.01
CA GLY A 186 -3.65 -7.13 -1.31
C GLY A 186 -3.02 -5.94 -0.59
N HIS A 187 -2.46 -6.13 0.62
CA HIS A 187 -1.74 -5.06 1.31
C HIS A 187 -0.38 -4.74 0.67
N SER A 188 0.09 -5.56 -0.27
CA SER A 188 1.23 -5.21 -1.12
C SER A 188 1.03 -3.84 -1.75
N GLY A 189 1.98 -2.94 -1.57
CA GLY A 189 1.93 -1.55 -1.99
C GLY A 189 1.29 -0.59 -0.97
N ALA A 190 0.78 -1.08 0.16
CA ALA A 190 0.24 -0.23 1.22
C ALA A 190 1.38 0.61 1.85
N PRO A 191 1.12 1.88 2.20
CA PRO A 191 2.11 2.71 2.86
C PRO A 191 2.43 2.16 4.24
N VAL A 192 3.71 2.18 4.59
CA VAL A 192 4.12 2.26 5.99
C VAL A 192 4.10 3.73 6.37
N LEU A 193 3.29 4.05 7.36
CA LEU A 193 3.06 5.39 7.88
C LEU A 193 3.88 5.58 9.16
N ARG A 194 4.35 6.80 9.40
CA ARG A 194 4.98 7.22 10.65
C ARG A 194 4.24 8.42 11.21
N GLN A 195 3.95 8.41 12.51
CA GLN A 195 3.41 9.58 13.19
C GLN A 195 4.55 10.55 13.52
N GLY A 196 4.63 11.65 12.78
CA GLY A 196 5.52 12.77 13.04
C GLY A 196 4.83 13.89 13.82
N SER A 197 5.54 15.01 14.04
CA SER A 197 4.99 16.19 14.72
C SER A 197 3.93 16.94 13.90
N ALA A 198 3.99 16.82 12.56
CA ALA A 198 3.05 17.46 11.62
C ALA A 198 1.90 16.53 11.17
N GLY A 199 1.86 15.30 11.68
CA GLY A 199 0.89 14.29 11.29
C GLY A 199 1.54 13.04 10.70
N TRP A 200 0.74 12.26 9.98
CA TRP A 200 1.17 11.00 9.37
C TRP A 200 1.88 11.24 8.03
N GLU A 201 3.00 10.53 7.84
CA GLU A 201 3.77 10.58 6.61
C GLU A 201 4.19 9.19 6.15
N VAL A 202 4.34 9.01 4.84
CA VAL A 202 4.76 7.75 4.23
C VAL A 202 6.27 7.61 4.36
N VAL A 203 6.72 6.51 4.96
CA VAL A 203 8.14 6.19 5.17
C VAL A 203 8.55 4.85 4.55
N GLY A 204 7.60 4.06 4.06
CA GLY A 204 7.87 2.77 3.44
C GLY A 204 6.70 2.23 2.63
N VAL A 205 6.93 1.08 2.01
CA VAL A 205 5.94 0.35 1.20
C VAL A 205 5.92 -1.10 1.63
N THR A 206 4.75 -1.60 2.00
CA THR A 206 4.54 -3.01 2.35
C THR A 206 4.70 -3.88 1.10
N VAL A 207 5.51 -4.93 1.14
CA VAL A 207 5.86 -5.74 -0.05
C VAL A 207 5.59 -7.23 0.13
N ALA A 208 5.66 -7.73 1.35
CA ALA A 208 5.43 -9.14 1.62
C ALA A 208 4.99 -9.34 3.07
N ARG A 209 4.58 -10.57 3.36
CA ARG A 209 4.40 -11.07 4.72
C ARG A 209 5.48 -12.11 5.02
N GLN A 210 5.78 -12.29 6.30
CA GLN A 210 6.59 -13.40 6.79
C GLN A 210 5.83 -14.12 7.90
N GLY A 211 5.36 -15.33 7.62
CA GLY A 211 4.38 -15.99 8.50
C GLY A 211 3.05 -15.22 8.53
N GLU A 212 2.32 -15.35 9.63
CA GLU A 212 0.95 -14.84 9.77
C GLU A 212 0.87 -13.43 10.38
N THR A 213 1.93 -12.98 11.06
CA THR A 213 1.90 -11.78 11.91
C THR A 213 2.88 -10.69 11.49
N LEU A 214 3.79 -10.97 10.54
CA LEU A 214 4.85 -10.03 10.18
C LEU A 214 4.63 -9.44 8.79
N ALA A 215 4.72 -8.13 8.70
CA ALA A 215 4.84 -7.39 7.46
C ALA A 215 6.31 -7.10 7.15
N LEU A 216 6.69 -7.29 5.89
CA LEU A 216 7.95 -6.82 5.33
C LEU A 216 7.65 -5.58 4.48
N ALA A 217 8.42 -4.52 4.68
CA ALA A 217 8.28 -3.30 3.91
C ALA A 217 9.63 -2.79 3.41
N VAL A 218 9.63 -2.19 2.22
CA VAL A 218 10.75 -1.39 1.73
C VAL A 218 10.75 -0.06 2.47
N GLU A 219 11.90 0.33 2.98
CA GLU A 219 12.11 1.68 3.50
C GLU A 219 12.34 2.66 2.35
N LEU A 220 11.71 3.83 2.39
CA LEU A 220 11.93 4.87 1.39
C LEU A 220 13.35 5.45 1.52
N GLY A 221 14.18 5.16 0.51
CA GLY A 221 15.51 5.72 0.38
C GLY A 221 15.59 6.95 -0.52
N ALA A 222 16.79 7.48 -0.66
CA ALA A 222 17.09 8.68 -1.45
C ALA A 222 16.66 8.56 -2.93
N TRP A 223 16.64 7.34 -3.50
CA TRP A 223 16.22 7.16 -4.89
C TRP A 223 14.73 7.50 -5.09
N ILE A 224 13.82 6.90 -4.30
CA ILE A 224 12.37 7.21 -4.41
C ILE A 224 12.13 8.68 -4.13
N ALA A 225 12.73 9.21 -3.07
CA ALA A 225 12.60 10.62 -2.71
C ALA A 225 13.01 11.53 -3.87
N GLY A 226 14.17 11.29 -4.47
CA GLY A 226 14.65 12.08 -5.60
C GLY A 226 13.79 11.94 -6.86
N VAL A 227 13.13 10.79 -7.09
CA VAL A 227 12.16 10.66 -8.20
C VAL A 227 10.92 11.51 -7.91
N ILE A 228 10.38 11.44 -6.69
CA ILE A 228 9.22 12.24 -6.27
C ILE A 228 9.54 13.74 -6.36
N ASP A 229 10.67 14.18 -5.83
CA ASP A 229 11.08 15.60 -5.86
C ASP A 229 11.22 16.12 -7.29
N ARG A 230 11.83 15.34 -8.19
CA ARG A 230 11.96 15.72 -9.61
C ARG A 230 10.60 15.79 -10.31
N HIS A 231 9.68 14.87 -9.97
CA HIS A 231 8.32 14.86 -10.50
C HIS A 231 7.53 16.09 -10.02
N LEU A 232 7.63 16.43 -8.74
CA LEU A 232 6.99 17.62 -8.16
C LEU A 232 7.57 18.92 -8.71
N ALA A 233 8.88 18.96 -9.02
CA ALA A 233 9.52 20.12 -9.62
C ALA A 233 9.16 20.32 -11.10
N ASN A 234 8.72 19.26 -11.79
CA ASN A 234 8.33 19.28 -13.20
C ASN A 234 6.97 18.58 -13.36
N PRO A 235 5.89 19.14 -12.78
CA PRO A 235 4.58 18.51 -12.88
C PRO A 235 4.18 18.44 -14.36
N PRO A 236 3.57 17.33 -14.81
CA PRO A 236 3.12 17.26 -16.19
C PRO A 236 2.14 18.38 -16.49
N ALA A 237 2.19 18.88 -17.73
CA ALA A 237 1.20 19.83 -18.22
C ALA A 237 -0.20 19.25 -17.98
N THR A 238 -1.07 20.04 -17.36
CA THR A 238 -2.48 19.66 -17.14
C THR A 238 -3.06 19.20 -18.48
N PRO A 239 -3.72 18.03 -18.53
CA PRO A 239 -4.41 17.62 -19.74
C PRO A 239 -5.39 18.75 -20.13
N VAL A 240 -5.17 19.35 -21.31
CA VAL A 240 -6.18 20.22 -21.90
C VAL A 240 -7.40 19.32 -22.10
N GLY A 241 -8.50 19.63 -21.41
CA GLY A 241 -9.73 18.87 -21.50
C GLY A 241 -10.15 18.63 -22.96
N PRO A 242 -11.04 17.66 -23.24
CA PRO A 242 -11.48 17.41 -24.60
C PRO A 242 -11.94 18.73 -25.21
N ARG A 243 -11.31 19.13 -26.33
CA ARG A 243 -11.84 20.21 -27.17
C ARG A 243 -13.27 19.82 -27.47
N GLU A 244 -14.22 20.60 -26.98
CA GLU A 244 -15.61 20.52 -27.42
C GLU A 244 -15.57 20.52 -28.94
N SER A 245 -15.81 19.36 -29.55
CA SER A 245 -16.03 19.29 -30.97
C SER A 245 -17.29 20.09 -31.22
N GLN A 246 -17.14 21.24 -31.88
CA GLN A 246 -18.26 21.96 -32.45
C GLN A 246 -19.01 20.98 -33.37
N LEU A 247 -20.10 20.43 -32.85
CA LEU A 247 -21.20 19.92 -33.66
C LEU A 247 -22.00 21.16 -34.06
N SER A 248 -21.53 21.77 -35.15
CA SER A 248 -22.30 22.73 -35.93
C SER A 248 -22.81 21.97 -37.15
N GLU A 249 -24.12 21.76 -37.16
CA GLU A 249 -25.05 21.54 -38.29
C GLU A 249 -24.78 20.39 -39.30
#